data_AF-A0A848DK64-F1
#
_entry.id   AF-A0A848DK64-F1
#
_cell.length_a   1.000
_cell.length_b   1.000
_cell.length_c   1.000
_cell.angle_alpha   90.00
_cell.angle_beta   90.00
_cell.angle_gamma   90.00
#
_symmetry.space_group_name_H-M   'P 1'
#
loop_
_entity.id
_entity.type
_entity.pdbx_description
1 polymer ?
#
loop_
_entity_poly.entity_id
_entity_poly.type
_entity_poly.pdbx_seq_one_letter_code
_entity_poly.pdbx_strand_id
1 'polypeptide(L)'
;MPAELMSAAIRAAGRAPYRAWPGALARVWMRFISDAPEFTWSGTAIILASSTIIGAPAGLVVVARRQGRRGAGLLRALGGSSMILLGVGGGMVILPTLLLGVLAVARTDWPRWARGPCGLLAPAPVAALLLDTGRLGLLHIVAALMGYLALVGAMILIVRIGFAPERRPLVRPQPRPDTSS
;
A
#
# COMPACT_ATOMS: atom_id res chain seq x y z
N MET A 1 -14.36 -1.32 -22.05
CA MET A 1 -13.30 -0.30 -21.99
C MET A 1 -12.05 -0.87 -22.68
N PRO A 2 -11.52 -0.25 -23.74
CA PRO A 2 -10.40 -0.83 -24.51
C PRO A 2 -9.12 -0.86 -23.66
N ALA A 3 -8.39 -1.98 -23.67
CA ALA A 3 -7.12 -2.14 -22.94
C ALA A 3 -6.07 -1.05 -23.30
N GLU A 4 -6.17 -0.49 -24.50
CA GLU A 4 -5.38 0.65 -25.00
C GLU A 4 -5.60 1.94 -24.18
N LEU A 5 -6.86 2.25 -23.80
CA LEU A 5 -7.16 3.44 -22.99
C LEU A 5 -6.63 3.32 -21.56
N MET A 6 -6.66 2.10 -20.99
CA MET A 6 -6.11 1.85 -19.66
C MET A 6 -4.58 1.88 -19.65
N SER A 7 -3.93 1.36 -20.69
CA SER A 7 -2.47 1.40 -20.83
C SER A 7 -1.96 2.82 -21.14
N ALA A 8 -2.73 3.63 -21.89
CA ALA A 8 -2.46 5.04 -22.13
C ALA A 8 -2.60 5.88 -20.85
N ALA A 9 -3.66 5.65 -20.07
CA ALA A 9 -3.86 6.30 -18.78
C ALA A 9 -2.74 5.98 -17.77
N ILE A 10 -2.28 4.72 -17.70
CA ILE A 10 -1.16 4.32 -16.84
C ILE A 10 0.16 4.97 -17.30
N ARG A 11 0.40 5.09 -18.62
CA ARG A 11 1.60 5.74 -19.18
C ARG A 11 1.57 7.27 -19.07
N ALA A 12 0.40 7.88 -19.09
CA ALA A 12 0.21 9.31 -18.83
C ALA A 12 0.34 9.64 -17.34
N ALA A 13 -0.24 8.81 -16.46
CA ALA A 13 -0.06 8.92 -15.01
C ALA A 13 1.41 8.76 -14.60
N GLY A 14 2.16 7.92 -15.32
CA GLY A 14 3.61 7.74 -15.16
C GLY A 14 4.49 8.81 -15.81
N ARG A 15 3.94 9.94 -16.31
CA ARG A 15 4.70 11.07 -16.89
C ARG A 15 4.36 12.47 -16.33
N ALA A 16 3.42 12.58 -15.40
CA ALA A 16 3.09 13.86 -14.75
C ALA A 16 4.22 14.32 -13.81
N PRO A 17 4.35 15.63 -13.48
CA PRO A 17 5.36 16.10 -12.53
C PRO A 17 5.02 15.68 -11.08
N TYR A 18 5.25 14.41 -10.73
CA TYR A 18 5.02 13.82 -9.39
C TYR A 18 5.97 14.34 -8.30
N ARG A 19 6.81 15.34 -8.58
CA ARG A 19 7.86 15.77 -7.66
C ARG A 19 7.42 16.76 -6.57
N ALA A 20 6.32 17.50 -6.75
CA ALA A 20 5.91 18.54 -5.78
C ALA A 20 4.46 18.40 -5.25
N TRP A 21 3.55 17.89 -6.07
CA TRP A 21 2.12 17.74 -5.73
C TRP A 21 1.86 16.91 -4.46
N PRO A 22 2.51 15.74 -4.24
CA PRO A 22 2.18 14.90 -3.09
C PRO A 22 2.51 15.58 -1.76
N GLY A 23 3.61 16.34 -1.71
CA GLY A 23 4.00 17.11 -0.53
C GLY A 23 3.05 18.26 -0.24
N ALA A 24 2.58 18.96 -1.29
CA ALA A 24 1.59 20.03 -1.13
C ALA A 24 0.24 19.48 -0.66
N LEU A 25 -0.23 18.38 -1.28
CA LEU A 25 -1.45 17.71 -0.87
C LEU A 25 -1.38 17.21 0.58
N ALA A 26 -0.26 16.62 1.00
CA ALA A 26 -0.06 16.18 2.39
C ALA A 26 -0.12 17.34 3.38
N ARG A 27 0.44 18.51 3.02
CA ARG A 27 0.35 19.72 3.85
C ARG A 27 -1.07 20.27 3.94
N VAL A 28 -1.78 20.35 2.82
CA VAL A 28 -3.19 20.78 2.79
C VAL A 28 -4.03 19.83 3.64
N TRP A 29 -3.81 18.52 3.48
CA TRP A 29 -4.47 17.47 4.23
C TRP A 29 -4.24 17.60 5.74
N MET A 30 -3.00 17.80 6.17
CA MET A 30 -2.70 17.97 7.61
C MET A 30 -3.22 19.29 8.17
N ARG A 31 -3.13 20.39 7.41
CA ARG A 31 -3.72 21.69 7.77
C ARG A 31 -5.23 21.59 7.95
N PHE A 32 -5.87 20.71 7.18
CA PHE A 32 -7.30 20.49 7.22
C PHE A 32 -7.75 19.62 8.41
N ILE A 33 -6.86 18.81 9.00
CA ILE A 33 -7.22 17.83 10.05
C ILE A 33 -6.69 18.24 11.43
N SER A 34 -5.78 19.22 11.51
CA SER A 34 -5.15 19.66 12.76
C SER A 34 -5.52 21.11 13.08
N ASP A 35 -6.12 21.33 14.26
CA ASP A 35 -6.47 22.67 14.77
C ASP A 35 -5.24 23.51 15.13
N ALA A 36 -4.12 22.86 15.48
CA ALA A 36 -2.83 23.48 15.76
C ALA A 36 -1.70 22.64 15.15
N PRO A 37 -1.43 22.79 13.84
CA PRO A 37 -0.40 22.01 13.18
C PRO A 37 0.97 22.53 13.60
N GLU A 38 1.60 21.90 14.59
CA GLU A 38 3.02 22.06 14.88
C GLU A 38 3.86 21.42 13.76
N PHE A 39 3.86 22.06 12.59
CA PHE A 39 4.67 21.63 11.46
C PHE A 39 6.11 22.06 11.68
N THR A 40 6.88 21.18 12.31
CA THR A 40 8.33 21.31 12.30
C THR A 40 8.87 20.91 10.93
N TRP A 41 9.86 21.64 10.44
CA TRP A 41 10.62 21.23 9.24
C TRP A 41 11.24 19.85 9.43
N SER A 42 11.60 19.47 10.66
CA SER A 42 12.07 18.12 10.99
C SER A 42 10.99 17.06 10.77
N GLY A 43 9.75 17.27 11.21
CA GLY A 43 8.64 16.35 10.97
C GLY A 43 8.36 16.13 9.48
N THR A 44 8.44 17.21 8.69
CA THR A 44 8.31 17.12 7.23
C THR A 44 9.46 16.34 6.59
N ALA A 45 10.70 16.60 7.01
CA ALA A 45 11.87 15.88 6.52
C ALA A 45 11.81 14.39 6.85
N ILE A 46 11.32 14.03 8.04
CA ILE A 46 11.10 12.64 8.46
C ILE A 46 10.05 11.97 7.58
N ILE A 47 8.89 12.60 7.33
CA ILE A 47 7.85 12.03 6.46
C ILE A 47 8.39 11.82 5.03
N LEU A 48 9.11 12.79 4.49
CA LEU A 48 9.72 12.68 3.15
C LEU A 48 10.78 11.59 3.09
N ALA A 49 11.67 11.52 4.08
CA ALA A 49 12.71 10.50 4.17
C ALA A 49 12.09 9.10 4.30
N SER A 50 11.14 8.91 5.22
CA SER A 50 10.42 7.65 5.40
C SER A 50 9.68 7.25 4.13
N SER A 51 8.91 8.16 3.53
CA SER A 51 8.17 7.89 2.29
C SER A 51 9.10 7.51 1.13
N THR A 52 10.29 8.12 1.06
CA THR A 52 11.30 7.80 0.04
C THR A 52 11.92 6.42 0.29
N ILE A 53 12.31 6.13 1.53
CA ILE A 53 12.88 4.84 1.95
C ILE A 53 11.86 3.71 1.76
N ILE A 54 10.57 3.99 1.91
CA ILE A 54 9.48 3.02 1.73
C ILE A 54 9.09 2.87 0.27
N GLY A 55 9.04 3.97 -0.48
CA GLY A 55 8.69 3.98 -1.90
C GLY A 55 9.76 3.36 -2.80
N ALA A 56 11.04 3.49 -2.44
CA ALA A 56 12.16 2.93 -3.20
C ALA A 56 12.10 1.40 -3.33
N PRO A 57 11.87 0.61 -2.25
CA PRO A 57 11.60 -0.82 -2.31
C PRO A 57 10.43 -1.18 -3.25
N ALA A 58 9.32 -0.44 -3.19
CA ALA A 58 8.17 -0.70 -4.07
C ALA A 58 8.53 -0.51 -5.55
N GLY A 59 9.31 0.52 -5.88
CA GLY A 59 9.85 0.73 -7.23
C GLY A 59 10.79 -0.40 -7.67
N LEU A 60 11.69 -0.83 -6.79
CA LEU A 60 12.58 -1.98 -7.01
C LEU A 60 11.80 -3.29 -7.24
N VAL A 61 10.70 -3.51 -6.52
CA VAL A 61 9.81 -4.67 -6.74
C VAL A 61 9.23 -4.67 -8.14
N VAL A 62 8.75 -3.53 -8.63
CA VAL A 62 8.18 -3.41 -9.98
C VAL A 62 9.25 -3.68 -11.05
N VAL A 63 10.46 -3.14 -10.88
CA VAL A 63 11.57 -3.35 -11.82
C VAL A 63 12.07 -4.79 -11.80
N ALA A 64 12.24 -5.39 -10.62
CA ALA A 64 12.71 -6.76 -10.48
C ALA A 64 11.72 -7.79 -11.06
N ARG A 65 10.40 -7.54 -10.93
CA ARG A 65 9.36 -8.34 -11.58
C ARG A 65 9.45 -8.30 -13.10
N ARG A 66 9.76 -7.14 -13.69
CA ARG A 66 9.93 -7.00 -15.16
C ARG A 66 11.13 -7.79 -15.69
N GLN A 67 12.12 -8.09 -14.84
CA GLN A 67 13.31 -8.84 -15.23
C GLN A 67 13.18 -10.36 -15.01
N GLY A 68 12.06 -10.85 -14.46
CA GLY A 68 11.79 -12.30 -14.33
C GLY A 68 12.76 -13.07 -13.42
N ARG A 69 13.48 -12.38 -12.52
CA ARG A 69 14.56 -12.99 -11.72
C ARG A 69 14.08 -13.50 -10.36
N ARG A 70 14.82 -14.51 -9.85
CA ARG A 70 14.74 -15.28 -8.59
C ARG A 70 14.69 -14.47 -7.27
N GLY A 71 14.19 -13.24 -7.27
CA GLY A 71 14.19 -12.32 -6.13
C GLY A 71 12.88 -12.21 -5.36
N ALA A 72 11.85 -13.02 -5.68
CA ALA A 72 10.53 -12.90 -5.08
C ALA A 72 10.55 -12.92 -3.54
N GLY A 73 11.44 -13.70 -2.92
CA GLY A 73 11.62 -13.70 -1.46
C GLY A 73 12.15 -12.37 -0.93
N LEU A 74 13.21 -11.82 -1.55
CA LEU A 74 13.80 -10.53 -1.18
C LEU A 74 12.82 -9.38 -1.37
N LEU A 75 12.03 -9.41 -2.45
CA LEU A 75 10.99 -8.42 -2.73
C LEU A 75 9.86 -8.44 -1.69
N ARG A 76 9.46 -9.62 -1.23
CA ARG A 76 8.47 -9.77 -0.15
C ARG A 76 9.05 -9.31 1.18
N ALA A 77 10.31 -9.63 1.48
CA ALA A 77 11.00 -9.17 2.68
C ALA A 77 11.14 -7.64 2.71
N LEU A 78 11.51 -7.03 1.58
CA LEU A 78 11.60 -5.58 1.40
C LEU A 78 10.22 -4.91 1.53
N GLY A 79 9.18 -5.48 0.93
CA GLY A 79 7.80 -4.98 1.08
C GLY A 79 7.28 -5.07 2.52
N GLY A 80 7.59 -6.17 3.23
CA GLY A 80 7.22 -6.34 4.64
C GLY A 80 7.96 -5.38 5.57
N SER A 81 9.26 -5.21 5.38
CA SER A 81 10.08 -4.30 6.21
C SER A 81 9.74 -2.83 5.98
N SER A 82 9.37 -2.43 4.76
CA SER A 82 8.89 -1.08 4.47
C SER A 82 7.51 -0.78 5.08
N MET A 83 6.62 -1.77 5.21
CA MET A 83 5.37 -1.63 5.99
C MET A 83 5.63 -1.37 7.48
N ILE A 84 6.63 -2.03 8.08
CA ILE A 84 7.01 -1.79 9.47
C ILE A 84 7.54 -0.37 9.65
N LEU A 85 8.37 0.10 8.71
CA LEU A 85 8.93 1.45 8.74
C LEU A 85 7.86 2.55 8.59
N LEU A 86 6.78 2.26 7.86
CA LEU A 86 5.61 3.14 7.71
C LEU A 86 4.89 3.37 9.04
N GLY A 87 5.01 2.42 9.98
CA GLY A 87 4.42 2.53 11.30
C GLY A 87 5.23 3.37 12.28
N VAL A 88 6.44 3.83 11.99
CA VAL A 88 7.22 4.58 12.98
C VAL A 88 6.66 6.01 13.16
N GLY A 89 6.59 6.48 14.41
CA GLY A 89 6.06 7.81 14.76
C GLY A 89 4.53 7.82 14.85
N GLY A 90 3.88 8.82 14.23
CA GLY A 90 2.41 8.94 14.24
C GLY A 90 1.68 7.76 13.57
N GLY A 91 2.38 7.00 12.73
CA GLY A 91 1.86 5.78 12.11
C GLY A 91 1.68 4.59 13.07
N MET A 92 2.27 4.63 14.28
CA MET A 92 2.26 3.47 15.19
C MET A 92 0.84 3.10 15.62
N VAL A 93 -0.03 4.09 15.76
CA VAL A 93 -1.44 3.88 16.12
C VAL A 93 -2.19 3.14 15.02
N ILE A 94 -1.81 3.35 13.76
CA ILE A 94 -2.45 2.77 12.57
C ILE A 94 -1.76 1.46 12.14
N LEU A 95 -0.56 1.18 12.66
CA LEU A 95 0.21 -0.01 12.32
C LEU A 95 -0.54 -1.33 12.59
N PRO A 96 -1.24 -1.53 13.73
CA PRO A 96 -1.99 -2.76 13.97
C PRO A 96 -3.09 -2.96 12.92
N THR A 97 -3.76 -1.89 12.55
CA THR A 97 -4.79 -1.87 11.51
C THR A 97 -4.24 -2.26 10.15
N LEU A 98 -3.08 -1.71 9.77
CA LEU A 98 -2.43 -2.03 8.51
C LEU A 98 -1.95 -3.48 8.51
N LEU A 99 -1.29 -3.95 9.57
CA LEU A 99 -0.81 -5.33 9.68
C LEU A 99 -1.97 -6.34 9.60
N LEU A 100 -3.00 -6.17 10.42
CA LEU A 100 -4.15 -7.06 10.46
C LEU A 100 -4.96 -7.01 9.17
N GLY A 101 -5.17 -5.82 8.60
CA GLY A 101 -5.88 -5.62 7.35
C GLY A 101 -5.13 -6.25 6.16
N VAL A 102 -3.83 -6.00 6.05
CA VAL A 102 -2.98 -6.62 5.03
C VAL A 102 -2.95 -8.13 5.21
N LEU A 103 -2.80 -8.64 6.43
CA LEU A 103 -2.78 -10.08 6.69
C LEU A 103 -4.10 -10.74 6.30
N ALA A 104 -5.24 -10.12 6.65
CA ALA A 104 -6.57 -10.58 6.30
C ALA A 104 -6.84 -10.59 4.78
N VAL A 105 -6.20 -9.71 4.01
CA VAL A 105 -6.35 -9.61 2.55
C VAL A 105 -5.33 -10.48 1.81
N ALA A 106 -4.08 -10.52 2.26
CA ALA A 106 -2.97 -11.16 1.58
C ALA A 106 -2.92 -12.68 1.79
N ARG A 107 -3.35 -13.18 2.96
CA ARG A 107 -3.34 -14.61 3.28
C ARG A 107 -4.67 -15.26 2.89
N THR A 108 -4.85 -15.49 1.59
CA THR A 108 -6.03 -16.19 1.07
C THR A 108 -6.10 -17.66 1.51
N ASP A 109 -4.96 -18.26 1.82
CA ASP A 109 -4.84 -19.68 2.20
C ASP A 109 -5.15 -19.93 3.68
N TRP A 110 -5.38 -18.88 4.47
CA TRP A 110 -5.74 -19.02 5.87
C TRP A 110 -7.18 -19.47 6.06
N PRO A 111 -7.46 -20.30 7.08
CA PRO A 111 -8.82 -20.70 7.38
C PRO A 111 -9.65 -19.48 7.79
N ARG A 112 -10.94 -19.48 7.42
CA ARG A 112 -11.84 -18.34 7.63
C ARG A 112 -11.92 -17.88 9.08
N TRP A 113 -11.75 -18.80 10.03
CA TRP A 113 -11.76 -18.51 11.47
C TRP A 113 -10.56 -17.69 11.94
N ALA A 114 -9.40 -17.76 11.28
CA ALA A 114 -8.25 -16.91 11.60
C ALA A 114 -8.34 -15.56 10.88
N ARG A 115 -8.89 -15.58 9.67
CA ARG A 115 -9.04 -14.41 8.81
C ARG A 115 -10.14 -13.45 9.28
N GLY A 116 -11.25 -13.98 9.79
CA GLY A 116 -12.37 -13.21 10.31
C GLY A 116 -11.96 -12.25 11.44
N PRO A 117 -11.35 -12.74 12.54
CA PRO A 117 -10.86 -11.91 13.64
C PRO A 117 -9.83 -10.87 13.18
N CYS A 118 -8.91 -11.22 12.27
CA CYS A 118 -7.96 -10.24 11.74
C CYS A 118 -8.66 -9.10 10.99
N GLY A 119 -9.65 -9.43 10.15
CA GLY A 119 -10.46 -8.43 9.45
C GLY A 119 -11.32 -7.59 10.39
N LEU A 120 -11.87 -8.20 11.44
CA LEU A 120 -12.72 -7.52 12.42
C LEU A 120 -11.93 -6.62 13.38
N LEU A 121 -10.73 -7.04 13.79
CA LEU A 121 -9.85 -6.28 14.67
C LEU A 121 -9.09 -5.17 13.95
N ALA A 122 -8.88 -5.29 12.63
CA ALA A 122 -8.21 -4.27 11.83
C ALA A 122 -8.78 -2.85 12.04
N PRO A 123 -10.10 -2.59 11.97
CA PRO A 123 -10.64 -1.25 12.19
C PRO A 123 -10.62 -0.79 13.66
N ALA A 124 -10.34 -1.66 14.63
CA ALA A 124 -10.52 -1.33 16.06
C ALA A 124 -9.68 -0.11 16.54
N PRO A 125 -8.39 0.04 16.21
CA PRO A 125 -7.62 1.23 16.58
C PRO A 125 -8.20 2.53 15.99
N VAL A 126 -8.72 2.47 14.77
CA VAL A 126 -9.35 3.61 14.09
C VAL A 126 -10.68 3.96 14.74
N ALA A 127 -11.48 2.95 15.08
CA ALA A 127 -12.72 3.15 15.82
C ALA A 127 -12.45 3.78 17.19
N ALA A 128 -11.44 3.32 17.92
CA ALA A 128 -11.03 3.93 19.18
C ALA A 128 -10.63 5.41 19.01
N LEU A 129 -9.86 5.73 17.95
CA LEU A 129 -9.49 7.12 17.63
C LEU A 129 -10.73 7.97 17.27
N LEU A 130 -11.67 7.41 16.52
CA LEU A 130 -12.91 8.10 16.14
C LEU A 130 -13.84 8.37 17.34
N LEU A 131 -13.81 7.51 18.35
CA LEU A 131 -14.57 7.70 19.59
C LEU A 131 -13.94 8.76 20.49
N ASP A 132 -12.61 8.80 20.55
CA ASP A 132 -11.86 9.82 21.32
C ASP A 132 -12.00 11.23 20.70
N THR A 133 -12.17 11.29 19.38
CA THR A 133 -12.31 12.54 18.62
C THR A 133 -13.71 13.15 18.65
N GLY A 134 -14.58 12.77 19.60
CA GLY A 134 -15.97 13.27 19.74
C GLY A 134 -16.14 14.81 19.86
N ARG A 135 -15.04 15.56 19.91
CA ARG A 135 -15.01 17.03 19.84
C ARG A 135 -14.85 17.60 18.41
N LEU A 136 -14.44 16.78 17.44
CA LEU A 136 -14.25 17.21 16.04
C LEU A 136 -15.60 17.24 15.31
N GLY A 137 -15.82 18.29 14.50
CA GLY A 137 -17.04 18.40 13.69
C GLY A 137 -17.17 17.28 12.65
N LEU A 138 -18.40 16.94 12.26
CA LEU A 138 -18.74 15.85 11.32
C LEU A 138 -17.88 15.85 10.04
N LEU A 139 -17.60 17.03 9.50
CA LEU A 139 -16.82 17.20 8.28
C LEU A 139 -15.36 16.69 8.43
N HIS A 140 -14.74 16.88 9.59
CA HIS A 140 -13.40 16.36 9.88
C HIS A 140 -13.41 14.84 9.98
N ILE A 141 -14.44 14.28 10.61
CA ILE A 141 -14.64 12.83 10.74
C ILE A 141 -14.77 12.18 9.36
N VAL A 142 -15.63 12.74 8.49
CA VAL A 142 -15.82 12.24 7.12
C VAL A 142 -14.53 12.34 6.30
N ALA A 143 -13.81 13.46 6.38
CA ALA A 143 -12.54 13.62 5.68
C ALA A 143 -11.48 12.64 6.19
N ALA A 144 -11.31 12.51 7.51
CA ALA A 144 -10.37 11.56 8.11
C ALA A 144 -10.68 10.11 7.66
N LEU A 145 -11.96 9.72 7.65
CA LEU A 145 -12.39 8.41 7.19
C LEU A 145 -12.08 8.18 5.70
N MET A 146 -12.37 9.18 4.85
CA MET A 146 -12.08 9.11 3.42
C MET A 146 -10.58 8.96 3.14
N GLY A 147 -9.73 9.74 3.81
CA GLY A 147 -8.28 9.63 3.66
C GLY A 147 -7.74 8.30 4.18
N TYR A 148 -8.29 7.80 5.30
CA TYR A 148 -7.95 6.49 5.82
C TYR A 148 -8.34 5.36 4.84
N LEU A 149 -9.55 5.39 4.28
CA LEU A 149 -9.99 4.40 3.27
C LEU A 149 -9.14 4.45 2.01
N ALA A 150 -8.77 5.66 1.55
CA ALA A 150 -7.87 5.84 0.41
C ALA A 150 -6.48 5.23 0.69
N LEU A 151 -5.92 5.46 1.88
CA LEU A 151 -4.64 4.90 2.31
C LEU A 151 -4.69 3.36 2.37
N VAL A 152 -5.72 2.79 2.99
CA VAL A 152 -5.92 1.34 3.07
C VAL A 152 -6.10 0.73 1.68
N GLY A 153 -6.90 1.36 0.82
CA GLY A 153 -7.11 0.93 -0.56
C GLY A 153 -5.81 0.91 -1.37
N ALA A 154 -4.99 1.96 -1.23
CA ALA A 154 -3.67 2.04 -1.86
C ALA A 154 -2.73 0.94 -1.36
N MET A 155 -2.71 0.66 -0.05
CA MET A 155 -1.92 -0.42 0.52
C MET A 155 -2.37 -1.80 0.05
N ILE A 156 -3.67 -2.06 0.03
CA ILE A 156 -4.23 -3.30 -0.52
C ILE A 156 -3.83 -3.46 -1.99
N LEU A 157 -3.88 -2.39 -2.78
CA LEU A 157 -3.47 -2.42 -4.18
C LEU A 157 -1.98 -2.75 -4.32
N ILE A 158 -1.11 -2.09 -3.55
CA ILE A 158 0.34 -2.34 -3.54
C ILE A 158 0.62 -3.79 -3.15
N VAL A 159 -0.03 -4.29 -2.10
CA VAL A 159 0.12 -5.69 -1.65
C VAL A 159 -0.38 -6.65 -2.72
N ARG A 160 -1.56 -6.41 -3.32
CA ARG A 160 -2.09 -7.27 -4.39
C ARG A 160 -1.15 -7.31 -5.58
N ILE A 161 -0.62 -6.17 -6.01
CA ILE A 161 0.36 -6.10 -7.10
C ILE A 161 1.65 -6.80 -6.68
N GLY A 162 2.16 -6.55 -5.47
CA GLY A 162 3.42 -7.05 -4.94
C GLY A 162 3.42 -8.52 -4.54
N PHE A 163 2.25 -9.12 -4.29
CA PHE A 163 2.08 -10.52 -3.90
C PHE A 163 1.25 -11.35 -4.89
N ALA A 164 0.77 -10.77 -6.00
CA ALA A 164 0.10 -11.54 -7.05
C ALA A 164 0.95 -12.76 -7.44
N PRO A 165 0.36 -13.97 -7.52
CA PRO A 165 1.08 -15.17 -7.94
C PRO A 165 1.75 -14.91 -9.29
N GLU A 166 3.04 -15.21 -9.39
CA GLU A 166 3.67 -15.30 -10.70
C GLU A 166 2.90 -16.38 -11.47
N ARG A 167 2.22 -15.97 -12.55
CA ARG A 167 1.66 -16.94 -13.48
C ARG A 167 2.86 -17.74 -13.97
N ARG A 168 2.99 -18.99 -13.49
CA ARG A 168 4.01 -19.92 -14.00
C ARG A 168 3.88 -19.85 -15.52
N PRO A 169 4.99 -19.60 -16.25
CA PRO A 169 4.97 -19.74 -17.69
C PRO A 169 4.33 -21.09 -17.97
N LEU A 170 3.23 -21.11 -18.71
CA LEU A 170 2.68 -22.35 -19.23
C LEU A 170 3.85 -22.96 -19.98
N VAL A 171 4.45 -23.99 -19.38
CA VAL A 171 5.45 -24.81 -20.05
C VAL A 171 4.70 -25.32 -21.26
N ARG A 172 4.96 -24.71 -22.42
CA ARG A 172 4.36 -25.21 -23.67
C ARG A 172 4.80 -26.66 -23.72
N PRO A 173 3.86 -27.62 -23.82
CA PRO A 173 4.24 -29.01 -23.96
C PRO A 173 5.24 -29.06 -25.11
N GLN A 174 6.46 -29.53 -24.82
CA GLN A 174 7.44 -29.72 -25.87
C GLN A 174 6.82 -30.69 -26.88
N PRO A 175 6.83 -30.37 -28.18
CA PRO A 175 6.35 -31.31 -29.19
C PRO A 175 7.09 -32.64 -28.97
N ARG A 176 6.33 -33.72 -28.80
CA ARG A 176 6.92 -35.06 -28.73
C ARG A 176 7.77 -35.25 -29.98
N PRO A 177 9.03 -35.70 -29.88
CA PRO A 177 9.78 -36.08 -31.07
C PRO A 177 8.99 -37.18 -31.77
N ASP A 178 8.61 -36.93 -33.02
CA ASP A 178 7.89 -37.89 -33.85
C ASP A 178 8.79 -39.11 -34.02
N THR A 179 8.40 -40.23 -33.41
CA THR A 179 9.06 -41.52 -33.62
C THR A 179 8.60 -42.07 -34.97
N SER A 180 9.08 -41.49 -36.06
CA SER A 180 9.02 -42.11 -37.38
C SER A 180 10.27 -42.98 -37.54
N SER A 181 10.10 -44.26 -37.22
CA SER A 181 11.01 -45.37 -37.55
C SER A 181 10.69 -45.93 -38.92
#